data_AF-A0A090RZ99-F1
#
_entry.id   AF-A0A090RZ99-F1
#
_cell.length_a   1.000
_cell.length_b   1.000
_cell.length_c   1.000
_cell.angle_alpha   90.00
_cell.angle_beta   90.00
_cell.angle_gamma   90.00
#
_symmetry.space_group_name_H-M   'P 1'
#
loop_
_entity.id
_entity.type
_entity.pdbx_description
1 polymer ?
#
loop_
_entity_poly.entity_id
_entity_poly.type
_entity_poly.pdbx_seq_one_letter_code
_entity_poly.pdbx_strand_id
1 'polypeptide(L)'
;MEDAVDGLSNIVETKCEAIEGSARLTLKLDEKADIGRMLVDVQTQINAINDFPDEIESPVVQELDWNEPVVDVAITAETSWPELKAYAEQLKRTLKLDYGVSLVDVSGFSDHQYRVELNTQIMRQLGLSIGDIATQIGNQNIKLPSGNVETEDKNFLIRFDERRITPQELESIVVGSSKWCVDSSQRCRDHYRPIRTG
;
A
#
# COMPACT_ATOMS: atom_id res chain seq x y z
N MET A 1 28.16 6.59 -29.13
CA MET A 1 27.56 6.61 -27.77
C MET A 1 28.45 5.91 -26.76
N GLU A 2 28.82 4.65 -26.99
CA GLU A 2 29.70 3.88 -26.10
C GLU A 2 31.05 4.59 -25.84
N ASP A 3 31.76 4.99 -26.90
CA ASP A 3 33.04 5.72 -26.78
C ASP A 3 32.93 7.03 -25.99
N ALA A 4 31.77 7.68 -26.00
CA ALA A 4 31.58 8.97 -25.32
C ALA A 4 31.54 8.81 -23.80
N VAL A 5 31.10 7.65 -23.29
CA VAL A 5 30.95 7.41 -21.86
C VAL A 5 32.10 6.62 -21.24
N ASP A 6 33.02 6.09 -22.07
CA ASP A 6 34.15 5.25 -21.64
C ASP A 6 35.12 5.98 -20.68
N GLY A 7 35.20 7.31 -20.78
CA GLY A 7 36.02 8.15 -19.89
C GLY A 7 35.39 8.45 -18.52
N LEU A 8 34.13 8.04 -18.29
CA LEU A 8 33.45 8.28 -17.02
C LEU A 8 33.86 7.23 -15.98
N SER A 9 34.13 7.69 -14.77
CA SER A 9 34.44 6.81 -13.65
C SER A 9 33.18 6.15 -13.10
N ASN A 10 33.37 5.07 -12.33
CA ASN A 10 32.32 4.37 -11.60
C ASN A 10 31.28 3.63 -12.47
N ILE A 11 31.62 3.37 -13.75
CA ILE A 11 30.87 2.46 -14.62
C ILE A 11 31.50 1.06 -14.51
N VAL A 12 30.68 0.07 -14.16
CA VAL A 12 31.07 -1.34 -13.99
C VAL A 12 30.76 -2.16 -15.23
N GLU A 13 29.67 -1.83 -15.93
CA GLU A 13 29.23 -2.55 -17.12
C GLU A 13 28.58 -1.59 -18.10
N THR A 14 28.92 -1.74 -19.38
CA THR A 14 28.33 -0.98 -20.48
C THR A 14 27.67 -1.96 -21.44
N LYS A 15 26.38 -1.74 -21.73
CA LYS A 15 25.62 -2.50 -22.73
C LYS A 15 25.05 -1.53 -23.76
N CYS A 16 25.40 -1.73 -25.02
CA CYS A 16 24.91 -0.95 -26.13
C CYS A 16 24.12 -1.87 -27.07
N GLU A 17 22.89 -1.51 -27.36
CA GLU A 17 22.01 -2.21 -28.29
C GLU A 17 21.53 -1.21 -29.35
N ALA A 18 21.74 -1.53 -30.63
CA ALA A 18 21.27 -0.72 -31.73
C ALA A 18 20.42 -1.59 -32.67
N ILE A 19 19.21 -1.12 -32.95
CA ILE A 19 18.31 -1.67 -33.94
C ILE A 19 17.92 -0.55 -34.92
N GLU A 20 17.31 -0.89 -36.05
CA GLU A 20 16.94 0.10 -37.05
C GLU A 20 16.03 1.18 -36.43
N GLY A 21 16.47 2.45 -36.49
CA GLY A 21 15.75 3.59 -35.93
C GLY A 21 15.82 3.74 -34.40
N SER A 22 16.55 2.91 -33.66
CA SER A 22 16.68 3.05 -32.20
C SER A 22 18.01 2.55 -31.66
N ALA A 23 18.62 3.32 -30.77
CA ALA A 23 19.81 2.93 -30.03
C ALA A 23 19.55 3.08 -28.52
N ARG A 24 20.02 2.11 -27.73
CA ARG A 24 19.94 2.09 -26.28
C ARG A 24 21.31 1.82 -25.70
N LEU A 25 21.73 2.67 -24.78
CA LEU A 25 22.91 2.50 -23.96
C LEU A 25 22.47 2.31 -22.50
N THR A 26 22.93 1.24 -21.87
CA THR A 26 22.65 0.93 -20.46
C THR A 26 23.98 0.84 -19.72
N LEU A 27 24.09 1.65 -18.65
CA LEU A 27 25.28 1.74 -17.83
C LEU A 27 24.98 1.21 -16.43
N LYS A 28 25.76 0.23 -15.98
CA LYS A 28 25.71 -0.25 -14.60
C LYS A 28 26.74 0.50 -13.80
N LEU A 29 26.29 1.20 -12.77
CA LEU A 29 27.15 1.99 -11.90
C LEU A 29 27.67 1.15 -10.73
N ASP A 30 28.80 1.55 -10.17
CA ASP A 30 29.26 0.99 -8.90
C ASP A 30 28.44 1.52 -7.71
N GLU A 31 28.52 0.84 -6.57
CA GLU A 31 27.76 1.19 -5.36
C GLU A 31 28.16 2.55 -4.74
N LYS A 32 29.30 3.12 -5.15
CA LYS A 32 29.84 4.40 -4.63
C LYS A 32 29.51 5.57 -5.54
N ALA A 33 28.93 5.32 -6.71
CA ALA A 33 28.56 6.33 -7.68
C ALA A 33 27.40 7.19 -7.14
N ASP A 34 27.52 8.50 -7.31
CA ASP A 34 26.39 9.40 -7.14
C ASP A 34 25.54 9.38 -8.42
N ILE A 35 24.35 8.79 -8.35
CA ILE A 35 23.46 8.63 -9.51
C ILE A 35 23.13 9.98 -10.14
N GLY A 36 22.82 11.00 -9.33
CA GLY A 36 22.48 12.33 -9.80
C GLY A 36 23.62 12.97 -10.60
N ARG A 37 24.85 12.83 -10.10
CA ARG A 37 26.05 13.29 -10.81
C ARG A 37 26.30 12.50 -12.09
N MET A 38 26.16 11.17 -12.04
CA MET A 38 26.35 10.31 -13.21
C MET A 38 25.34 10.63 -14.33
N LEU A 39 24.07 10.92 -14.00
CA LEU A 39 23.08 11.34 -14.99
C LEU A 39 23.52 12.61 -15.74
N VAL A 40 24.04 13.60 -15.00
CA VAL A 40 24.53 14.87 -15.58
C VAL A 40 25.79 14.64 -16.44
N ASP A 41 26.74 13.86 -15.93
CA ASP A 41 27.99 13.57 -16.64
C ASP A 41 27.72 12.80 -17.94
N VAL A 42 26.85 11.77 -17.89
CA VAL A 42 26.43 10.99 -19.07
C VAL A 42 25.69 11.88 -20.07
N GLN A 43 24.72 12.68 -19.62
CA GLN A 43 23.99 13.59 -20.52
C GLN A 43 24.94 14.58 -21.20
N THR A 44 25.96 15.06 -20.48
CA THR A 44 26.96 15.98 -21.04
C THR A 44 27.79 15.31 -22.13
N GLN A 45 28.27 14.08 -21.90
CA GLN A 45 29.05 13.34 -22.91
C GLN A 45 28.21 12.99 -24.14
N ILE A 46 26.97 12.54 -23.93
CA ILE A 46 26.06 12.20 -25.03
C ILE A 46 25.72 13.44 -25.86
N ASN A 47 25.49 14.60 -25.22
CA ASN A 47 25.21 15.85 -25.93
C ASN A 47 26.42 16.41 -26.69
N ALA A 48 27.64 16.01 -26.34
CA ALA A 48 28.86 16.44 -27.01
C ALA A 48 29.15 15.67 -28.32
N ILE A 49 28.37 14.62 -28.60
CA ILE A 49 28.45 13.83 -29.82
C ILE A 49 27.92 14.66 -31.00
N ASN A 50 28.76 14.89 -32.01
CA ASN A 50 28.43 15.72 -33.18
C ASN A 50 28.21 14.91 -34.47
N ASP A 51 28.28 13.58 -34.40
CA ASP A 51 28.13 12.67 -35.55
C ASP A 51 26.75 11.98 -35.59
N PHE A 52 25.80 12.47 -34.79
CA PHE A 52 24.42 12.02 -34.87
C PHE A 52 23.79 12.44 -36.21
N PRO A 53 22.94 11.59 -36.82
CA PRO A 53 22.14 11.99 -37.97
C PRO A 53 21.26 13.21 -37.68
N ASP A 54 21.04 14.06 -38.68
CA ASP A 54 20.24 15.30 -38.53
C ASP A 54 18.78 15.03 -38.13
N GLU A 55 18.28 13.81 -38.39
CA GLU A 55 16.90 13.40 -38.14
C GLU A 55 16.67 12.75 -36.77
N ILE A 56 17.68 12.70 -35.88
CA ILE A 56 17.48 12.10 -34.56
C ILE A 56 16.67 13.01 -33.62
N GLU A 57 15.87 12.39 -32.76
CA GLU A 57 15.36 13.06 -31.58
C GLU A 57 16.47 13.23 -30.53
N SER A 58 16.34 14.27 -29.68
CA SER A 58 17.29 14.51 -28.61
C SER A 58 17.40 13.28 -27.69
N PRO A 59 18.61 12.78 -27.42
CA PRO A 59 18.80 11.62 -26.55
C PRO A 59 18.37 11.95 -25.12
N VAL A 60 17.61 11.03 -24.53
CA VAL A 60 17.12 11.15 -23.15
C VAL A 60 17.93 10.22 -22.25
N VAL A 61 18.53 10.79 -21.21
CA VAL A 61 19.22 10.02 -20.15
C VAL A 61 18.31 9.97 -18.93
N GLN A 62 18.06 8.76 -18.43
CA GLN A 62 17.20 8.54 -17.27
C GLN A 62 17.77 7.44 -16.38
N GLU A 63 17.44 7.52 -15.09
CA GLU A 63 17.70 6.45 -14.14
C GLU A 63 16.79 5.25 -14.42
N LEU A 64 17.34 4.04 -14.34
CA LEU A 64 16.60 2.80 -14.47
C LEU A 64 16.39 2.19 -13.08
N ASP A 65 15.13 2.13 -12.65
CA ASP A 65 14.73 1.37 -11.46
C ASP A 65 14.72 -0.14 -11.79
N TRP A 66 15.89 -0.78 -11.73
CA TRP A 66 16.01 -2.24 -11.88
C TRP A 66 15.67 -2.95 -10.57
N ASN A 67 14.41 -3.37 -10.46
CA ASN A 67 13.88 -4.15 -9.33
C ASN A 67 13.71 -5.64 -9.68
N GLU A 68 14.74 -6.30 -10.22
CA GLU A 68 14.64 -7.75 -10.48
C GLU A 68 14.55 -8.53 -9.15
N PRO A 69 13.54 -9.41 -8.98
CA PRO A 69 13.45 -10.25 -7.79
C PRO A 69 14.61 -11.24 -7.77
N VAL A 70 15.44 -11.16 -6.73
CA VAL A 70 16.64 -11.99 -6.59
C VAL A 70 16.31 -13.33 -5.91
N VAL A 71 15.36 -13.33 -4.96
CA VAL A 71 15.01 -14.49 -4.14
C VAL A 71 13.51 -14.50 -3.83
N ASP A 72 12.89 -15.66 -4.01
CA ASP A 72 11.55 -15.96 -3.49
C ASP A 72 11.65 -16.77 -2.19
N VAL A 73 10.90 -16.38 -1.16
CA VAL A 73 10.85 -17.07 0.12
C VAL A 73 9.44 -17.61 0.36
N ALA A 74 9.31 -18.94 0.35
CA ALA A 74 8.06 -19.61 0.72
C ALA A 74 7.99 -19.80 2.24
N ILE A 75 6.90 -19.34 2.86
CA ILE A 75 6.67 -19.44 4.31
C ILE A 75 5.48 -20.37 4.57
N THR A 76 5.65 -21.33 5.47
CA THR A 76 4.59 -22.24 5.91
C THR A 76 4.66 -22.44 7.43
N ALA A 77 3.50 -22.54 8.08
CA ALA A 77 3.38 -22.82 9.51
C ALA A 77 1.99 -23.39 9.83
N GLU A 78 1.89 -24.15 10.92
CA GLU A 78 0.62 -24.65 11.48
C GLU A 78 -0.10 -23.53 12.26
N THR A 79 -0.54 -22.50 11.55
CA THR A 79 -1.15 -21.29 12.13
C THR A 79 -2.28 -20.79 11.22
N SER A 80 -3.10 -19.85 11.70
CA SER A 80 -4.14 -19.26 10.87
C SER A 80 -3.56 -18.34 9.78
N TRP A 81 -4.27 -18.18 8.66
CA TRP A 81 -3.84 -17.28 7.58
C TRP A 81 -3.53 -15.84 8.04
N PRO A 82 -4.31 -15.21 8.94
CA PRO A 82 -3.99 -13.88 9.47
C PRO A 82 -2.67 -13.84 10.26
N GLU A 83 -2.40 -14.85 11.08
CA GLU A 83 -1.16 -14.96 11.85
C GLU A 83 0.05 -15.17 10.93
N LEU A 84 -0.08 -16.03 9.91
CA LEU A 84 0.96 -16.25 8.91
C LEU A 84 1.26 -14.98 8.12
N LYS A 85 0.24 -14.21 7.75
CA LYS A 85 0.41 -12.90 7.09
C LYS A 85 1.12 -11.90 8.00
N ALA A 86 0.71 -11.82 9.28
CA ALA A 86 1.34 -10.95 10.26
C ALA A 86 2.83 -11.28 10.45
N TYR A 87 3.16 -12.57 10.48
CA TYR A 87 4.54 -13.05 10.50
C TYR A 87 5.32 -12.67 9.23
N ALA A 88 4.75 -12.90 8.04
CA ALA A 88 5.38 -12.53 6.77
C ALA A 88 5.66 -11.02 6.69
N GLU A 89 4.73 -10.19 7.14
CA GLU A 89 4.88 -8.73 7.23
C GLU A 89 5.94 -8.30 8.25
N GLN A 90 6.08 -9.04 9.36
CA GLN A 90 7.17 -8.82 10.32
C GLN A 90 8.52 -9.18 9.70
N LEU A 91 8.62 -10.32 9.03
CA LEU A 91 9.83 -10.74 8.32
C LEU A 91 10.24 -9.72 7.26
N LYS A 92 9.28 -9.21 6.47
CA LYS A 92 9.50 -8.11 5.53
C LYS A 92 10.14 -6.89 6.21
N ARG A 93 9.63 -6.47 7.37
CA ARG A 93 10.21 -5.33 8.11
C ARG A 93 11.64 -5.63 8.57
N THR A 94 11.89 -6.83 9.10
CA THR A 94 13.23 -7.27 9.50
C THR A 94 14.21 -7.28 8.34
N LEU A 95 13.83 -7.80 7.16
CA LEU A 95 14.68 -7.81 5.97
C LEU A 95 15.04 -6.39 5.51
N LYS A 96 14.09 -5.46 5.56
CA LYS A 96 14.34 -4.07 5.18
C LYS A 96 15.21 -3.32 6.19
N LEU A 97 14.94 -3.48 7.49
CA LEU A 97 15.60 -2.69 8.55
C LEU A 97 16.94 -3.27 8.98
N ASP A 98 16.99 -4.58 9.23
CA ASP A 98 18.15 -5.21 9.85
C ASP A 98 19.16 -5.68 8.79
N TYR A 99 18.68 -6.01 7.58
CA TYR A 99 19.50 -6.53 6.48
C TYR A 99 19.62 -5.57 5.28
N GLY A 100 19.00 -4.39 5.35
CA GLY A 100 19.15 -3.34 4.33
C GLY A 100 18.58 -3.70 2.95
N VAL A 101 17.64 -4.64 2.86
CA VAL A 101 17.04 -5.03 1.57
C VAL A 101 16.14 -3.90 1.06
N SER A 102 16.39 -3.43 -0.16
CA SER A 102 15.68 -2.28 -0.77
C SER A 102 14.18 -2.55 -0.96
N LEU A 103 13.85 -3.63 -1.68
CA LEU A 103 12.49 -4.00 -2.01
C LEU A 103 12.17 -5.41 -1.49
N VAL A 104 11.07 -5.51 -0.74
CA VAL A 104 10.52 -6.78 -0.27
C VAL A 104 9.02 -6.72 -0.42
N ASP A 105 8.44 -7.69 -1.10
CA ASP A 105 7.00 -7.81 -1.29
C ASP A 105 6.44 -9.09 -0.65
N VAL A 106 5.18 -9.03 -0.22
CA VAL A 106 4.48 -10.16 0.43
C VAL A 106 3.23 -10.43 -0.39
N SER A 107 3.20 -11.59 -1.03
CA SER A 107 2.11 -12.05 -1.90
C SER A 107 1.49 -13.36 -1.37
N GLY A 108 0.37 -13.77 -1.95
CA GLY A 108 -0.29 -15.04 -1.61
C GLY A 108 -1.28 -14.99 -0.44
N PHE A 109 -1.61 -13.80 0.07
CA PHE A 109 -2.61 -13.60 1.12
C PHE A 109 -3.81 -12.81 0.58
N SER A 110 -5.03 -13.23 0.93
CA SER A 110 -6.23 -12.42 0.65
C SER A 110 -6.16 -11.08 1.41
N ASP A 111 -6.73 -10.04 0.81
CA ASP A 111 -7.04 -8.81 1.53
C ASP A 111 -8.06 -9.11 2.62
N HIS A 112 -7.74 -8.72 3.85
CA HIS A 112 -8.59 -8.97 4.99
C HIS A 112 -9.71 -7.93 4.96
N GLN A 113 -10.95 -8.39 4.81
CA GLN A 113 -12.11 -7.51 4.74
C GLN A 113 -13.04 -7.85 5.90
N TYR A 114 -13.26 -6.88 6.76
CA TYR A 114 -14.31 -6.98 7.77
C TYR A 114 -15.62 -6.45 7.19
N ARG A 115 -16.71 -7.18 7.46
CA ARG A 115 -18.08 -6.80 7.09
C ARG A 115 -18.84 -6.41 8.35
N VAL A 116 -19.35 -5.18 8.38
CA VAL A 116 -20.24 -4.71 9.46
C VAL A 116 -21.66 -4.68 8.93
N GLU A 117 -22.52 -5.52 9.48
CA GLU A 117 -23.95 -5.55 9.16
C GLU A 117 -24.75 -4.69 10.15
N LEU A 118 -25.57 -3.79 9.61
CA LEU A 118 -26.34 -2.83 10.40
C LEU A 118 -27.84 -3.11 10.30
N ASN A 119 -28.52 -3.19 11.45
CA ASN A 119 -29.97 -3.35 11.50
C ASN A 119 -30.68 -2.00 11.45
N THR A 120 -31.31 -1.69 10.32
CA THR A 120 -32.05 -0.44 10.07
C THR A 120 -33.18 -0.17 11.05
N GLN A 121 -33.85 -1.21 11.56
CA GLN A 121 -34.96 -1.05 12.50
C GLN A 121 -34.44 -0.52 13.84
N ILE A 122 -33.32 -1.06 14.32
CA ILE A 122 -32.65 -0.63 15.55
C ILE A 122 -32.08 0.77 15.38
N MET A 123 -31.44 1.06 14.25
CA MET A 123 -30.90 2.38 13.96
C MET A 123 -31.98 3.47 13.99
N ARG A 124 -33.15 3.21 13.40
CA ARG A 124 -34.30 4.13 13.46
C ARG A 124 -34.84 4.31 14.87
N GLN A 125 -34.89 3.23 15.67
CA GLN A 125 -35.32 3.32 17.08
C GLN A 125 -34.35 4.13 17.94
N LEU A 126 -33.06 4.07 17.65
CA LEU A 126 -32.01 4.82 18.37
C LEU A 126 -31.76 6.21 17.79
N GLY A 127 -32.44 6.58 16.69
CA GLY A 127 -32.22 7.86 16.01
C GLY A 127 -30.85 8.01 15.35
N LEU A 128 -30.16 6.91 15.06
CA LEU A 128 -28.81 6.90 14.49
C LEU A 128 -28.86 6.81 12.97
N SER A 129 -28.08 7.65 12.29
CA SER A 129 -27.85 7.55 10.84
C SER A 129 -26.66 6.66 10.51
N ILE A 130 -26.57 6.21 9.25
CA ILE A 130 -25.40 5.48 8.75
C ILE A 130 -24.15 6.36 8.84
N GLY A 131 -24.30 7.66 8.61
CA GLY A 131 -23.21 8.63 8.72
C GLY A 131 -22.66 8.73 10.14
N ASP A 132 -23.52 8.65 11.16
CA ASP A 132 -23.10 8.68 12.56
C ASP A 132 -22.26 7.44 12.92
N ILE A 133 -22.70 6.26 12.45
CA ILE A 133 -21.99 5.00 12.66
C ILE A 133 -20.65 5.00 11.91
N ALA A 134 -20.65 5.43 10.64
CA ALA A 134 -19.43 5.53 9.84
C ALA A 134 -18.43 6.53 10.45
N THR A 135 -18.92 7.68 10.94
CA THR A 135 -18.08 8.67 11.63
C THR A 135 -17.50 8.11 12.92
N GLN A 136 -18.29 7.39 13.72
CA GLN A 136 -17.83 6.81 14.97
C GLN A 136 -16.79 5.69 14.76
N ILE A 137 -16.97 4.88 13.72
CA ILE A 137 -16.00 3.87 13.30
C ILE A 137 -14.74 4.57 12.76
N GLY A 138 -14.88 5.60 11.92
CA GLY A 138 -13.76 6.36 11.35
C GLY A 138 -12.95 7.15 12.39
N ASN A 139 -13.59 7.65 13.45
CA ASN A 139 -12.94 8.35 14.56
C ASN A 139 -12.00 7.44 15.37
N GLN A 140 -12.11 6.12 15.25
CA GLN A 140 -11.18 5.15 15.84
C GLN A 140 -9.90 4.95 14.98
N ASN A 141 -9.49 5.97 14.23
CA ASN A 141 -8.36 5.99 13.29
C ASN A 141 -8.51 5.15 12.01
N ILE A 142 -9.69 4.61 11.72
CA ILE A 142 -9.92 3.79 10.52
C ILE A 142 -10.04 4.70 9.29
N LYS A 143 -9.08 4.60 8.35
CA LYS A 143 -9.21 5.18 7.01
C LYS A 143 -10.31 4.43 6.24
N LEU A 144 -11.52 4.99 6.24
CA LEU A 144 -12.64 4.47 5.43
C LEU A 144 -12.41 4.82 3.95
N PRO A 145 -12.35 3.83 3.04
CA PRO A 145 -12.56 4.12 1.62
C PRO A 145 -14.01 4.57 1.43
N SER A 146 -14.21 5.76 0.82
CA SER A 146 -15.52 6.25 0.35
C SER A 146 -16.06 5.32 -0.74
N GLY A 147 -16.68 4.21 -0.34
CA GLY A 147 -17.31 3.24 -1.24
C GLY A 147 -18.81 3.48 -1.41
N ASN A 148 -19.32 3.20 -2.60
CA ASN A 148 -20.71 3.42 -3.01
C ASN A 148 -21.74 2.62 -2.19
N VAL A 149 -22.85 3.28 -1.86
CA VAL A 149 -24.05 2.68 -1.28
C VAL A 149 -24.89 2.10 -2.42
N GLU A 150 -24.79 0.79 -2.65
CA GLU A 150 -25.72 0.09 -3.54
C GLU A 150 -26.93 -0.41 -2.73
N THR A 151 -28.12 -0.06 -3.19
CA THR A 151 -29.39 -0.38 -2.53
C THR A 151 -30.12 -1.41 -3.37
N GLU A 152 -30.42 -2.57 -2.80
CA GLU A 152 -31.68 -3.26 -3.11
C GLU A 152 -32.21 -4.18 -1.99
N ASP A 153 -31.41 -4.60 -0.99
CA ASP A 153 -31.98 -5.31 0.17
C ASP A 153 -31.16 -5.15 1.46
N LYS A 154 -31.79 -4.47 2.45
CA LYS A 154 -31.68 -4.50 3.93
C LYS A 154 -30.33 -4.65 4.67
N ASN A 155 -29.19 -4.73 3.99
CA ASN A 155 -27.87 -4.89 4.59
C ASN A 155 -26.90 -3.84 4.05
N PHE A 156 -26.22 -3.12 4.94
CA PHE A 156 -25.18 -2.16 4.55
C PHE A 156 -23.80 -2.82 4.66
N LEU A 157 -22.96 -2.61 3.65
CA LEU A 157 -21.59 -3.12 3.61
C LEU A 157 -20.61 -1.97 3.87
N ILE A 158 -19.98 -1.97 5.04
CA ILE A 158 -18.84 -1.08 5.33
C ILE A 158 -17.56 -1.89 5.16
N ARG A 159 -16.63 -1.40 4.33
CA ARG A 159 -15.31 -2.00 4.10
C ARG A 159 -14.23 -1.12 4.73
N PHE A 160 -13.28 -1.73 5.44
CA PHE A 160 -12.13 -1.03 6.00
C PHE A 160 -10.89 -1.91 5.96
N ASP A 161 -9.73 -1.25 5.87
CA ASP A 161 -8.41 -1.86 5.73
C ASP A 161 -7.56 -1.52 6.96
N GLU A 162 -7.81 -2.17 8.10
CA GLU A 162 -6.95 -2.03 9.27
C GLU A 162 -6.58 -3.35 9.95
N ARG A 163 -5.27 -3.47 10.20
CA ARG A 163 -4.56 -4.67 10.66
C ARG A 163 -4.57 -4.87 12.18
N ARG A 164 -5.24 -4.01 12.95
CA ARG A 164 -5.12 -3.95 14.43
C ARG A 164 -6.40 -4.12 15.22
N ILE A 165 -7.55 -4.22 14.56
CA ILE A 165 -8.82 -4.32 15.26
C ILE A 165 -9.34 -5.75 15.13
N THR A 166 -9.62 -6.37 16.26
CA THR A 166 -10.27 -7.68 16.36
C THR A 166 -11.79 -7.55 16.18
N PRO A 167 -12.48 -8.60 15.74
CA PRO A 167 -13.95 -8.64 15.72
C PRO A 167 -14.56 -8.20 17.06
N GLN A 168 -13.99 -8.61 18.18
CA GLN A 168 -14.49 -8.28 19.52
C GLN A 168 -14.34 -6.79 19.84
N GLU A 169 -13.24 -6.17 19.41
CA GLU A 169 -13.05 -4.73 19.55
C GLU A 169 -14.06 -3.95 18.70
N LEU A 170 -14.36 -4.41 17.47
CA LEU A 170 -15.42 -3.83 16.63
C LEU A 170 -16.81 -3.94 17.28
N GLU A 171 -17.12 -5.09 17.89
CA GLU A 171 -18.40 -5.28 18.59
C GLU A 171 -18.56 -4.37 19.81
N SER A 172 -17.44 -3.96 20.40
CA SER A 172 -17.41 -3.07 21.57
C SER A 172 -17.49 -1.58 21.24
N ILE A 173 -17.45 -1.20 19.96
CA ILE A 173 -17.53 0.21 19.55
C ILE A 173 -18.92 0.76 19.91
N VAL A 174 -18.92 1.73 20.83
CA VAL A 174 -20.14 2.43 21.23
C VAL A 174 -20.54 3.40 20.13
N VAL A 175 -21.54 3.00 19.32
CA VAL A 175 -22.14 3.78 18.23
C VAL A 175 -23.21 4.79 18.69
N GLY A 176 -23.54 4.79 19.98
CA GLY A 176 -24.44 5.76 20.60
C GLY A 176 -24.61 5.49 22.09
N SER A 177 -24.42 6.52 22.92
CA SER A 177 -24.90 6.53 24.30
C SER A 177 -26.20 7.32 24.30
N SER A 178 -27.33 6.64 24.44
CA SER A 178 -28.61 7.33 24.61
C SER A 178 -28.59 8.06 25.95
N LYS A 179 -28.41 9.38 25.91
CA LYS A 179 -28.59 10.26 27.07
C LYS A 179 -30.10 10.46 27.31
N TRP A 180 -30.80 9.39 27.65
CA TRP A 180 -32.20 9.43 28.07
C TRP A 180 -32.29 8.98 29.53
N CYS A 181 -31.81 9.83 30.43
CA CYS A 181 -32.18 9.78 31.84
C CYS A 181 -32.10 11.20 32.40
N VAL A 182 -33.14 11.99 32.14
CA VAL A 182 -33.45 13.22 32.89
C VAL A 182 -34.91 13.13 33.31
N ASP A 183 -35.23 12.15 34.15
CA ASP A 183 -36.24 12.33 35.21
C ASP A 183 -36.09 11.22 36.25
N SER A 184 -36.15 11.63 37.51
CA SER A 184 -36.06 10.84 38.72
C SER A 184 -37.31 9.99 38.93
N SER A 185 -37.41 8.83 38.29
CA SER A 185 -38.14 7.64 38.76
C SER A 185 -38.17 6.56 37.67
N GLN A 186 -38.18 5.29 38.08
CA GLN A 186 -38.33 4.08 37.23
C GLN A 186 -37.08 3.57 36.47
N ARG A 187 -36.37 2.64 37.14
CA ARG A 187 -35.65 1.45 36.62
C ARG A 187 -35.09 1.53 35.19
N CYS A 188 -33.83 1.97 35.08
CA CYS A 188 -32.96 1.58 33.97
C CYS A 188 -32.64 0.07 34.09
N ARG A 189 -33.14 -0.74 33.16
CA ARG A 189 -32.55 -2.05 32.86
C ARG A 189 -31.81 -1.92 31.55
N ASP A 190 -30.49 -2.01 31.64
CA ASP A 190 -29.57 -2.05 30.52
C ASP A 190 -29.99 -3.10 29.49
N HIS A 191 -30.22 -2.65 28.26
CA HIS A 191 -30.38 -3.51 27.10
C HIS A 191 -29.22 -3.25 26.14
N TYR A 192 -28.03 -3.71 26.52
CA TYR A 192 -26.90 -3.81 25.62
C TYR A 192 -27.05 -5.08 24.77
N ARG A 193 -26.96 -4.94 23.45
CA ARG A 193 -26.70 -6.08 22.57
C ARG A 193 -25.49 -5.76 21.68
N PRO A 194 -24.45 -6.60 21.69
CA PRO A 194 -23.30 -6.43 20.81
C PRO A 194 -23.72 -6.62 19.34
N ILE A 195 -23.00 -5.93 18.46
CA ILE A 195 -23.02 -6.19 17.01
C ILE A 195 -22.62 -7.67 16.84
N ARG A 196 -23.25 -8.42 15.94
CA ARG A 196 -22.82 -9.79 15.64
C ARG A 196 -21.91 -9.78 14.43
N THR A 197 -20.72 -10.33 14.57
CA THR A 197 -19.86 -10.69 13.45
C THR A 197 -20.24 -12.07 12.91
N GLY A 198 -20.22 -12.25 11.59
CA GLY A 198 -20.55 -13.49 10.87
C GLY A 198 -19.64 -13.70 9.69
#